data_AF-A0A382LQA8-F1
#
_entry.id   AF-A0A382LQA8-F1
#
_cell.length_a   1.000
_cell.length_b   1.000
_cell.length_c   1.000
_cell.angle_alpha   90.00
_cell.angle_beta   90.00
_cell.angle_gamma   90.00
#
_symmetry.space_group_name_H-M   'P 1'
#
loop_
_entity.id
_entity.type
_entity.pdbx_description
1 polymer ?
#
loop_
_entity_poly.entity_id
_entity_poly.type
_entity_poly.pdbx_seq_one_letter_code
_entity_poly.pdbx_strand_id
1 'polypeptide(L)'
;VPDDVPQFKYKAFISYSHLDEKWGQWLHRSIEGYRVPKAIIGRDTLYGLVPKRLFPVFRDREELPTAADLSEAISQGLRDSSHLIVICSPNAAKSQWVNEEVKTFKKLGKQNRIVCLIVGGEPNALEKPELGLDECFPPALKVVADQAGNLTDLAAEPIAADARPDKDGKANALMKVLSGLLGVGFDEIKQRDLARKHRQAAIFGIGSAVLAGVMGLLTIWAIINRNQAVAAKDEAEERLYRSQILQAANFAEEKNYSSAT
;
A
#
# COMPACT_ATOMS: atom_id res chain seq x y z
N VAL A 1 -12.77 28.51 23.91
CA VAL A 1 -13.71 27.37 23.89
C VAL A 1 -13.13 26.37 22.90
N PRO A 2 -12.66 25.18 23.29
CA PRO A 2 -12.41 24.17 22.29
C PRO A 2 -13.75 23.51 21.98
N ASP A 3 -14.27 23.79 20.79
CA ASP A 3 -15.45 23.11 20.27
C ASP A 3 -15.23 21.59 20.30
N ASP A 4 -16.23 20.92 20.85
CA ASP A 4 -16.33 19.48 21.08
C ASP A 4 -16.19 18.74 19.73
N VAL A 5 -14.96 18.39 19.33
CA VAL A 5 -14.76 17.55 18.14
C VAL A 5 -15.41 16.21 18.45
N PRO A 6 -16.47 15.79 17.74
CA PRO A 6 -17.19 14.58 18.10
C PRO A 6 -16.21 13.41 18.09
N GLN A 7 -16.08 12.73 19.23
CA GLN A 7 -15.19 11.59 19.34
C GLN A 7 -15.84 10.38 18.65
N PHE A 8 -15.68 10.29 17.33
CA PHE A 8 -16.15 9.15 16.55
C PHE A 8 -15.37 7.89 16.91
N LYS A 9 -16.09 6.78 17.14
CA LYS A 9 -15.49 5.45 17.35
C LYS A 9 -14.71 5.00 16.11
N TYR A 10 -15.27 5.23 14.92
CA TYR A 10 -14.65 4.84 13.65
C TYR A 10 -14.18 6.06 12.86
N LYS A 11 -13.01 5.94 12.22
CA LYS A 11 -12.47 6.98 11.34
C LYS A 11 -13.22 7.06 10.01
N ALA A 12 -13.74 5.95 9.52
CA ALA A 12 -14.60 5.92 8.36
C ALA A 12 -15.53 4.71 8.38
N PHE A 13 -16.64 4.83 7.68
CA PHE A 13 -17.51 3.74 7.25
C PHE A 13 -17.29 3.51 5.75
N ILE A 14 -17.12 2.26 5.31
CA ILE A 14 -17.04 1.93 3.88
C ILE A 14 -18.38 1.33 3.44
N SER A 15 -19.07 2.05 2.56
CA SER A 15 -20.30 1.62 1.91
C SER A 15 -20.00 1.14 0.49
N TYR A 16 -20.46 -0.06 0.14
CA TYR A 16 -20.24 -0.69 -1.15
C TYR A 16 -21.34 -1.72 -1.45
N SER A 17 -21.57 -2.04 -2.73
CA SER A 17 -22.42 -3.17 -3.09
C SER A 17 -21.69 -4.48 -2.81
N HIS A 18 -22.37 -5.53 -2.33
CA HIS A 18 -21.76 -6.85 -2.11
C HIS A 18 -21.03 -7.39 -3.35
N LEU A 19 -21.48 -7.04 -4.57
CA LEU A 19 -20.81 -7.40 -5.82
C LEU A 19 -19.42 -6.75 -6.00
N ASP A 20 -19.11 -5.72 -5.21
CA ASP A 20 -17.84 -4.99 -5.20
C ASP A 20 -16.96 -5.34 -3.98
N GLU A 21 -17.20 -6.48 -3.32
CA GLU A 21 -16.51 -6.90 -2.10
C GLU A 21 -14.98 -6.84 -2.19
N LYS A 22 -14.42 -7.24 -3.33
CA LYS A 22 -12.97 -7.17 -3.57
C LYS A 22 -12.42 -5.76 -3.43
N TRP A 23 -13.19 -4.75 -3.85
CA TRP A 23 -12.84 -3.34 -3.69
C TRP A 23 -12.99 -2.88 -2.24
N GLY A 24 -14.09 -3.26 -1.57
CA GLY A 24 -14.30 -3.00 -0.15
C GLY A 24 -13.17 -3.55 0.72
N GLN A 25 -12.77 -4.81 0.48
CA GLN A 25 -11.69 -5.47 1.20
C GLN A 25 -10.32 -4.83 0.94
N TRP A 26 -10.03 -4.48 -0.32
CA TRP A 26 -8.79 -3.79 -0.69
C TRP A 26 -8.70 -2.42 -0.01
N LEU A 27 -9.76 -1.62 -0.07
CA LEU A 27 -9.78 -0.28 0.48
C LEU A 27 -9.64 -0.31 2.00
N HIS A 28 -10.39 -1.19 2.67
CA HIS A 28 -10.32 -1.38 4.12
C HIS A 28 -8.88 -1.69 4.58
N ARG A 29 -8.23 -2.71 3.99
CA ARG A 29 -6.84 -3.08 4.31
C ARG A 29 -5.87 -1.95 4.02
N SER A 30 -6.08 -1.24 2.91
CA SER A 30 -5.20 -0.14 2.48
C SER A 30 -5.24 1.03 3.44
N ILE A 31 -6.43 1.41 3.93
CA ILE A 31 -6.59 2.51 4.88
C ILE A 31 -6.02 2.13 6.26
N GLU A 32 -6.36 0.96 6.79
CA GLU A 32 -5.87 0.55 8.12
C GLU A 32 -4.36 0.29 8.13
N GLY A 33 -3.81 -0.19 7.02
CA GLY A 33 -2.37 -0.37 6.83
C GLY A 33 -1.60 0.94 6.65
N TYR A 34 -2.28 2.03 6.28
CA TYR A 34 -1.63 3.28 5.95
C TYR A 34 -1.03 3.97 7.19
N ARG A 35 0.23 4.39 7.05
CA ARG A 35 0.95 5.17 8.07
C ARG A 35 0.99 6.63 7.67
N VAL A 36 0.27 7.44 8.44
CA VAL A 36 0.25 8.89 8.26
C VAL A 36 1.68 9.43 8.40
N PRO A 37 2.15 10.26 7.44
CA PRO A 37 3.48 10.87 7.52
C PRO A 37 3.66 11.67 8.81
N LYS A 38 4.77 11.47 9.53
CA LYS A 38 5.05 12.15 10.81
C LYS A 38 4.90 13.66 10.77
N ALA A 39 5.26 14.28 9.64
CA ALA A 39 5.24 15.72 9.46
C ALA A 39 3.83 16.36 9.49
N ILE A 40 2.77 15.57 9.26
CA ILE A 40 1.39 16.09 9.26
C ILE A 40 0.60 15.65 10.48
N ILE A 41 1.12 14.71 11.30
CA ILE A 41 0.44 14.24 12.51
C ILE A 41 0.32 15.40 13.51
N GLY A 42 -0.87 15.56 14.10
CA GLY A 42 -1.16 16.64 15.06
C GLY A 42 -1.37 18.01 14.43
N ARG A 43 -1.36 18.12 13.10
CA ARG A 43 -1.81 19.33 12.40
C ARG A 43 -3.31 19.50 12.59
N ASP A 44 -3.75 20.73 12.77
CA ASP A 44 -5.17 21.07 12.83
C ASP A 44 -5.77 21.13 11.42
N THR A 45 -6.95 20.53 11.24
CA THR A 45 -7.69 20.48 9.97
C THR A 45 -9.18 20.66 10.24
N LEU A 46 -9.99 20.77 9.19
CA LEU A 46 -11.44 20.88 9.33
C LEU A 46 -12.11 19.69 10.03
N TYR A 47 -11.37 18.58 10.25
CA TYR A 47 -11.84 17.39 10.94
C TYR A 47 -11.16 17.17 12.31
N GLY A 48 -10.43 18.17 12.80
CA GLY A 48 -9.63 18.11 14.01
C GLY A 48 -8.20 17.63 13.75
N LEU A 49 -7.49 17.25 14.82
CA LEU A 49 -6.08 16.90 14.75
C LEU A 49 -5.85 15.64 13.91
N VAL A 50 -4.89 15.73 12.97
CA VAL A 50 -4.48 14.59 12.13
C VAL A 50 -3.97 13.43 13.01
N PRO A 51 -4.59 12.25 12.94
CA PRO A 51 -4.20 11.11 13.76
C PRO A 51 -2.96 10.41 13.23
N LYS A 52 -2.34 9.56 14.07
CA LYS A 52 -1.21 8.69 13.66
C LYS A 52 -1.63 7.59 12.67
N ARG A 53 -2.91 7.16 12.72
CA ARG A 53 -3.51 6.12 11.88
C ARG A 53 -4.99 6.41 11.65
N LEU A 54 -5.51 5.91 10.54
CA LEU A 54 -6.94 5.89 10.23
C LEU A 54 -7.52 4.54 10.68
N PHE A 55 -7.61 4.34 11.99
CA PHE A 55 -8.14 3.12 12.60
C PHE A 55 -9.02 3.49 13.81
N PRO A 56 -10.13 2.78 14.07
CA PRO A 56 -10.69 1.68 13.27
C PRO A 56 -11.49 2.19 12.05
N VAL A 57 -11.55 1.40 10.98
CA VAL A 57 -12.46 1.63 9.84
C VAL A 57 -13.57 0.59 9.90
N PHE A 58 -14.82 1.05 9.91
CA PHE A 58 -15.97 0.16 9.84
C PHE A 58 -16.16 -0.32 8.41
N ARG A 59 -16.19 -1.64 8.25
CA ARG A 59 -16.62 -2.33 7.03
C ARG A 59 -17.68 -3.33 7.48
N ASP A 60 -18.80 -3.35 6.77
CA ASP A 60 -19.86 -4.31 7.05
C ASP A 60 -19.29 -5.74 7.02
N ARG A 61 -19.70 -6.56 7.99
CA ARG A 61 -19.29 -7.96 8.14
C ARG A 61 -20.46 -8.80 7.66
N GLU A 62 -20.24 -9.59 6.62
CA GLU A 62 -21.21 -10.49 5.98
C GLU A 62 -21.66 -11.68 6.86
N GLU A 63 -21.45 -11.64 8.18
CA GLU A 63 -21.77 -12.75 9.07
C GLU A 63 -22.49 -12.28 10.34
N LEU A 64 -23.79 -11.98 10.23
CA LEU A 64 -24.71 -12.02 11.36
C LEU A 64 -26.03 -12.73 10.99
N PRO A 65 -26.61 -13.57 11.87
CA PRO A 65 -27.68 -14.50 11.51
C PRO A 65 -29.10 -13.90 11.39
N THR A 66 -29.28 -12.59 11.57
CA THR A 66 -30.61 -11.95 11.67
C THR A 66 -30.63 -10.54 11.08
N ALA A 67 -31.59 -10.25 10.20
CA ALA A 67 -31.69 -8.98 9.45
C ALA A 67 -31.99 -7.75 10.32
N ALA A 68 -32.66 -7.93 11.48
CA ALA A 68 -33.01 -6.84 12.39
C ALA A 68 -31.78 -6.27 13.11
N ASP A 69 -30.91 -7.14 13.62
CA ASP A 69 -29.68 -6.75 14.31
C ASP A 69 -28.67 -6.10 13.35
N LEU A 70 -28.66 -6.52 12.08
CA LEU A 70 -27.77 -5.96 11.05
C LEU A 70 -28.11 -4.50 10.72
N SER A 71 -29.39 -4.18 10.52
CA SER A 71 -29.82 -2.82 10.16
C SER A 71 -29.51 -1.81 11.28
N GLU A 72 -29.66 -2.21 12.54
CA GLU A 72 -29.32 -1.40 13.69
C GLU A 72 -27.80 -1.23 13.84
N ALA A 73 -27.03 -2.30 13.65
CA ALA A 73 -25.57 -2.25 13.69
C ALA A 73 -24.98 -1.35 12.58
N ILE A 74 -25.53 -1.40 11.36
CA ILE A 74 -25.14 -0.52 10.24
C ILE A 74 -25.47 0.94 10.57
N SER A 75 -26.70 1.20 11.03
CA SER A 75 -27.14 2.56 11.41
C SER A 75 -26.27 3.13 12.52
N GLN A 76 -25.89 2.31 13.50
CA GLN A 76 -24.98 2.68 14.57
C GLN A 76 -23.56 2.91 14.03
N GLY A 77 -23.07 2.05 13.14
CA GLY A 77 -21.79 2.23 12.46
C GLY A 77 -21.70 3.55 11.70
N LEU A 78 -22.77 3.96 11.00
CA LEU A 78 -22.87 5.26 10.33
C LEU A 78 -22.85 6.42 11.31
N ARG A 79 -23.58 6.33 12.43
CA ARG A 79 -23.57 7.35 13.50
C ARG A 79 -22.17 7.53 14.09
N ASP A 80 -21.53 6.42 14.42
CA ASP A 80 -20.23 6.34 15.10
C ASP A 80 -19.03 6.59 14.19
N SER A 81 -19.24 6.73 12.88
CA SER A 81 -18.20 6.98 11.90
C SER A 81 -18.03 8.46 11.58
N SER A 82 -16.78 8.91 11.53
CA SER A 82 -16.48 10.31 11.22
C SER A 82 -16.70 10.66 9.74
N HIS A 83 -16.44 9.71 8.84
CA HIS A 83 -16.59 9.86 7.39
C HIS A 83 -17.33 8.67 6.80
N LEU A 84 -17.96 8.88 5.65
CA LEU A 84 -18.51 7.82 4.81
C LEU A 84 -17.66 7.76 3.54
N ILE A 85 -17.17 6.58 3.19
CA ILE A 85 -16.52 6.32 1.92
C ILE A 85 -17.48 5.47 1.09
N VAL A 86 -17.88 5.96 -0.08
CA VAL A 86 -18.76 5.23 -0.99
C VAL A 86 -17.94 4.70 -2.15
N ILE A 87 -17.94 3.39 -2.33
CA ILE A 87 -17.37 2.75 -3.51
C ILE A 87 -18.41 2.84 -4.64
N CYS A 88 -18.15 3.72 -5.59
CA CYS A 88 -19.03 4.03 -6.71
C CYS A 88 -18.77 3.08 -7.88
N SER A 89 -19.82 2.36 -8.28
CA SER A 89 -19.84 1.38 -9.35
C SER A 89 -21.27 1.27 -9.92
N PRO A 90 -21.48 0.64 -11.09
CA PRO A 90 -22.82 0.32 -11.57
C PRO A 90 -23.65 -0.52 -10.61
N ASN A 91 -22.99 -1.35 -9.80
CA ASN A 91 -23.65 -2.17 -8.78
C ASN A 91 -24.10 -1.31 -7.59
N ALA A 92 -23.27 -0.34 -7.18
CA ALA A 92 -23.59 0.59 -6.10
C ALA A 92 -24.71 1.55 -6.51
N ALA A 93 -24.70 2.05 -7.75
CA ALA A 93 -25.75 2.91 -8.30
C ALA A 93 -27.13 2.26 -8.27
N LYS A 94 -27.20 0.93 -8.45
CA LYS A 94 -28.43 0.12 -8.41
C LYS A 94 -28.77 -0.40 -6.99
N SER A 95 -27.88 -0.23 -6.02
CA SER A 95 -28.04 -0.78 -4.67
C SER A 95 -28.89 0.14 -3.79
N GLN A 96 -30.07 -0.34 -3.38
CA GLN A 96 -30.92 0.37 -2.41
C GLN A 96 -30.21 0.58 -1.07
N TRP A 97 -29.40 -0.39 -0.63
CA TRP A 97 -28.72 -0.34 0.66
C TRP A 97 -27.67 0.77 0.69
N VAL A 98 -26.79 0.83 -0.31
CA VAL A 98 -25.79 1.91 -0.44
C VAL A 98 -26.47 3.27 -0.49
N ASN A 99 -27.58 3.38 -1.22
CA ASN A 99 -28.34 4.62 -1.30
C ASN A 99 -28.95 5.05 0.04
N GLU A 100 -29.51 4.11 0.82
CA GLU A 100 -30.05 4.39 2.17
C GLU A 100 -28.96 4.74 3.18
N GLU A 101 -27.77 4.14 3.07
CA GLU A 101 -26.61 4.53 3.91
C GLU A 101 -26.17 5.96 3.62
N VAL A 102 -26.11 6.36 2.35
CA VAL A 102 -25.81 7.75 1.96
C VAL A 102 -26.87 8.71 2.48
N LYS A 103 -28.17 8.38 2.32
CA LYS A 103 -29.28 9.19 2.87
C LYS A 103 -29.15 9.34 4.38
N THR A 104 -28.90 8.25 5.08
CA THR A 104 -28.76 8.23 6.53
C THR A 104 -27.58 9.11 6.96
N PHE A 105 -26.44 9.01 6.28
CA PHE A 105 -25.26 9.82 6.61
C PHE A 105 -25.47 11.31 6.35
N LYS A 106 -26.19 11.67 5.28
CA LYS A 106 -26.64 13.04 5.02
C LYS A 106 -27.62 13.53 6.08
N LYS A 107 -28.56 12.69 6.50
CA LYS A 107 -29.53 12.97 7.58
C LYS A 107 -28.86 13.24 8.92
N LEU A 108 -27.70 12.62 9.17
CA LEU A 108 -26.86 12.89 10.34
C LEU A 108 -26.08 14.22 10.25
N GLY A 109 -26.31 15.05 9.23
CA GLY A 109 -25.62 16.32 9.02
C GLY A 109 -24.18 16.17 8.52
N LYS A 110 -23.76 14.97 8.11
CA LYS A 110 -22.37 14.66 7.75
C LYS A 110 -22.12 14.62 6.24
N GLN A 111 -22.95 15.30 5.44
CA GLN A 111 -22.85 15.29 3.97
C GLN A 111 -21.47 15.73 3.43
N ASN A 112 -20.83 16.69 4.09
CA ASN A 112 -19.49 17.19 3.72
C ASN A 112 -18.35 16.23 4.07
N ARG A 113 -18.67 15.09 4.71
CA ARG A 113 -17.72 14.05 5.12
C ARG A 113 -17.91 12.76 4.32
N ILE A 114 -18.51 12.88 3.13
CA ILE A 114 -18.67 11.79 2.18
C ILE A 114 -17.54 11.87 1.15
N VAL A 115 -16.81 10.77 0.98
CA VAL A 115 -15.71 10.63 0.02
C VAL A 115 -16.08 9.54 -0.98
N CYS A 116 -16.04 9.85 -2.28
CA CYS A 116 -16.38 8.89 -3.33
C CYS A 116 -15.13 8.22 -3.90
N LEU A 117 -15.22 6.92 -4.17
CA LEU A 117 -14.20 6.14 -4.87
C LEU A 117 -14.83 5.44 -6.07
N ILE A 118 -14.59 5.94 -7.27
CA ILE A 118 -15.06 5.32 -8.51
C ILE A 118 -14.18 4.12 -8.83
N VAL A 119 -14.83 2.97 -9.03
CA VAL A 119 -14.18 1.71 -9.42
C VAL A 119 -14.69 1.15 -10.75
N GLY A 120 -15.80 1.68 -11.26
CA GLY A 120 -16.39 1.34 -12.55
C GLY A 120 -17.59 2.24 -12.85
N GLY A 121 -18.07 2.23 -14.09
CA GLY A 121 -19.13 3.13 -14.56
C GLY A 121 -18.66 4.59 -14.67
N GLU A 122 -19.58 5.50 -14.96
CA GLU A 122 -19.32 6.92 -15.14
C GLU A 122 -20.28 7.78 -14.29
N PRO A 123 -19.77 8.81 -13.59
CA PRO A 123 -20.63 9.72 -12.84
C PRO A 123 -21.66 10.42 -13.72
N ASN A 124 -22.91 10.44 -13.26
CA ASN A 124 -24.01 11.12 -13.95
C ASN A 124 -24.24 10.60 -15.39
N ALA A 125 -23.92 9.32 -15.65
CA ALA A 125 -24.04 8.76 -17.00
C ALA A 125 -25.49 8.81 -17.55
N LEU A 126 -26.49 8.75 -16.68
CA LEU A 126 -27.90 8.87 -17.09
C LEU A 126 -28.25 10.24 -17.68
N GLU A 127 -27.45 11.28 -17.39
CA GLU A 127 -27.60 12.61 -17.98
C GLU A 127 -26.90 12.73 -19.34
N LYS A 128 -26.11 11.71 -19.72
CA LYS A 128 -25.30 11.64 -20.95
C LYS A 128 -25.50 10.31 -21.67
N PRO A 129 -26.75 9.97 -22.06
CA PRO A 129 -27.07 8.67 -22.67
C PRO A 129 -26.26 8.39 -23.95
N GLU A 130 -25.80 9.44 -24.65
CA GLU A 130 -24.96 9.34 -25.84
C GLU A 130 -23.62 8.65 -25.62
N LEU A 131 -23.12 8.58 -24.38
CA LEU A 131 -21.87 7.90 -24.06
C LEU A 131 -22.05 6.38 -23.93
N GLY A 132 -23.28 5.89 -23.76
CA GLY A 132 -23.56 4.46 -23.57
C GLY A 132 -22.89 3.86 -22.33
N LEU A 133 -22.63 4.67 -21.30
CA LEU A 133 -21.98 4.27 -20.07
C LEU A 133 -22.99 4.02 -18.96
N ASP A 134 -22.66 3.12 -18.04
CA ASP A 134 -23.45 2.89 -16.83
C ASP A 134 -23.19 3.94 -15.76
N GLU A 135 -24.24 4.39 -15.07
CA GLU A 135 -24.13 5.26 -13.89
C GLU A 135 -23.35 4.57 -12.77
N CYS A 136 -22.50 5.33 -12.07
CA CYS A 136 -21.77 4.80 -10.91
C CYS A 136 -22.15 5.45 -9.58
N PHE A 137 -22.89 6.56 -9.59
CA PHE A 137 -23.32 7.24 -8.37
C PHE A 137 -24.71 6.78 -7.90
N PRO A 138 -24.83 6.26 -6.67
CA PRO A 138 -26.11 6.16 -5.98
C PRO A 138 -26.91 7.48 -6.07
N PRO A 139 -28.24 7.43 -6.29
CA PRO A 139 -29.06 8.63 -6.45
C PRO A 139 -28.88 9.68 -5.35
N ALA A 140 -28.80 9.24 -4.09
CA ALA A 140 -28.64 10.13 -2.95
C ALA A 140 -27.29 10.88 -2.94
N LEU A 141 -26.26 10.43 -3.66
CA LEU A 141 -25.01 11.19 -3.78
C LEU A 141 -25.16 12.42 -4.67
N LYS A 142 -26.05 12.36 -5.66
CA LYS A 142 -26.20 13.37 -6.71
C LYS A 142 -26.98 14.61 -6.29
N VAL A 143 -27.52 14.63 -5.06
CA VAL A 143 -28.33 15.74 -4.55
C VAL A 143 -27.85 16.24 -3.20
N VAL A 144 -27.96 17.53 -2.92
CA VAL A 144 -27.56 18.12 -1.63
C VAL A 144 -28.64 17.88 -0.58
N ALA A 145 -28.26 17.72 0.69
CA ALA A 145 -29.21 17.72 1.80
C ALA A 145 -29.32 19.10 2.46
N ASP A 146 -30.51 19.46 2.93
CA ASP A 146 -30.77 20.67 3.70
C ASP A 146 -30.16 20.60 5.12
N GLN A 147 -30.34 21.66 5.92
CA GLN A 147 -29.84 21.71 7.29
C GLN A 147 -30.51 20.67 8.23
N ALA A 148 -31.72 20.23 7.89
CA ALA A 148 -32.43 19.17 8.60
C ALA A 148 -32.03 17.76 8.11
N GLY A 149 -31.17 17.68 7.10
CA GLY A 149 -30.68 16.44 6.53
C GLY A 149 -31.64 15.77 5.54
N ASN A 150 -32.67 16.49 5.06
CA ASN A 150 -33.56 16.03 4.00
C ASN A 150 -32.93 16.30 2.63
N LEU A 151 -33.11 15.37 1.68
CA LEU A 151 -32.63 15.57 0.32
C LEU A 151 -33.41 16.69 -0.37
N THR A 152 -32.69 17.50 -1.15
CA THR A 152 -33.23 18.61 -1.94
C THR A 152 -33.16 18.28 -3.43
N ASP A 153 -33.71 19.16 -4.27
CA ASP A 153 -33.60 19.07 -5.73
C ASP A 153 -32.29 19.68 -6.28
N LEU A 154 -31.41 20.20 -5.41
CA LEU A 154 -30.15 20.78 -5.82
C LEU A 154 -29.13 19.68 -6.13
N ALA A 155 -28.55 19.73 -7.33
CA ALA A 155 -27.49 18.83 -7.73
C ALA A 155 -26.25 18.99 -6.83
N ALA A 156 -25.65 17.86 -6.45
CA ALA A 156 -24.39 17.80 -5.75
C ALA A 156 -23.28 17.39 -6.72
N GLU A 157 -22.08 17.92 -6.51
CA GLU A 157 -20.86 17.48 -7.19
C GLU A 157 -19.91 16.83 -6.17
N PRO A 158 -20.07 15.52 -5.88
CA PRO A 158 -19.21 14.82 -4.93
C PRO A 158 -17.76 14.80 -5.42
N ILE A 159 -16.82 15.09 -4.52
CA ILE A 159 -15.39 14.90 -4.80
C ILE A 159 -15.12 13.39 -4.87
N ALA A 160 -14.67 12.92 -6.04
CA ALA A 160 -14.42 11.51 -6.30
C ALA A 160 -12.96 11.24 -6.66
N ALA A 161 -12.40 10.19 -6.06
CA ALA A 161 -11.17 9.55 -6.48
C ALA A 161 -11.50 8.46 -7.52
N ASP A 162 -10.68 8.30 -8.56
CA ASP A 162 -10.98 7.34 -9.64
C ASP A 162 -9.93 6.25 -9.74
N ALA A 163 -10.25 5.06 -9.22
CA ALA A 163 -9.32 3.93 -9.16
C ALA A 163 -9.14 3.20 -10.49
N ARG A 164 -9.88 3.59 -11.55
CA ARG A 164 -9.77 2.96 -12.88
C ARG A 164 -8.36 3.19 -13.47
N PRO A 165 -7.80 2.22 -14.23
CA PRO A 165 -6.43 2.30 -14.75
C PRO A 165 -6.16 3.49 -15.68
N ASP A 166 -7.18 3.93 -16.43
CA ASP A 166 -7.14 5.04 -17.38
C ASP A 166 -7.34 6.42 -16.71
N LYS A 167 -7.49 6.44 -15.38
CA LYS A 167 -7.79 7.63 -14.57
C LYS A 167 -6.69 7.85 -13.52
N ASP A 168 -7.00 7.87 -12.22
CA ASP A 168 -5.97 8.04 -11.19
C ASP A 168 -5.19 6.74 -10.94
N GLY A 169 -5.83 5.60 -11.17
CA GLY A 169 -5.35 4.28 -10.75
C GLY A 169 -5.41 4.08 -9.23
N LYS A 170 -5.34 2.82 -8.79
CA LYS A 170 -5.53 2.43 -7.37
C LYS A 170 -4.69 3.23 -6.37
N ALA A 171 -3.42 3.47 -6.67
CA ALA A 171 -2.50 4.12 -5.73
C ALA A 171 -2.84 5.60 -5.51
N ASN A 172 -3.04 6.38 -6.57
CA ASN A 172 -3.39 7.79 -6.43
C ASN A 172 -4.82 7.94 -5.91
N ALA A 173 -5.74 7.07 -6.33
CA ALA A 173 -7.11 7.08 -5.81
C ALA A 173 -7.13 6.87 -4.28
N LEU A 174 -6.35 5.92 -3.76
CA LEU A 174 -6.16 5.75 -2.32
C LEU A 174 -5.64 7.03 -1.66
N MET A 175 -4.63 7.69 -2.24
CA MET A 175 -4.09 8.93 -1.67
C MET A 175 -5.12 10.07 -1.65
N LYS A 176 -5.98 10.18 -2.68
CA LYS A 176 -7.09 11.13 -2.70
C LYS A 176 -8.12 10.82 -1.61
N VAL A 177 -8.47 9.54 -1.42
CA VAL A 177 -9.35 9.11 -0.33
C VAL A 177 -8.74 9.50 1.03
N LEU A 178 -7.47 9.15 1.27
CA LEU A 178 -6.76 9.50 2.51
C LEU A 178 -6.71 11.01 2.75
N SER A 179 -6.55 11.80 1.68
CA SER A 179 -6.58 13.27 1.74
C SER A 179 -7.93 13.79 2.20
N GLY A 180 -9.02 13.25 1.63
CA GLY A 180 -10.39 13.55 2.02
C GLY A 180 -10.71 13.18 3.46
N LEU A 181 -10.16 12.07 3.97
CA LEU A 181 -10.36 11.65 5.37
C LEU A 181 -9.56 12.47 6.39
N LEU A 182 -8.37 12.95 5.99
CA LEU A 182 -7.47 13.69 6.88
C LEU A 182 -7.69 15.20 6.81
N GLY A 183 -8.34 15.70 5.77
CA GLY A 183 -8.50 17.14 5.52
C GLY A 183 -7.18 17.82 5.12
N VAL A 184 -6.32 17.11 4.40
CA VAL A 184 -5.02 17.61 3.91
C VAL A 184 -4.94 17.54 2.39
N GLY A 185 -4.04 18.31 1.78
CA GLY A 185 -3.86 18.31 0.32
C GLY A 185 -3.30 17.00 -0.23
N PHE A 186 -3.77 16.58 -1.40
CA PHE A 186 -3.30 15.37 -2.09
C PHE A 186 -1.80 15.35 -2.34
N ASP A 187 -1.23 16.45 -2.82
CA ASP A 187 0.19 16.55 -3.12
C ASP A 187 1.05 16.37 -1.86
N GLU A 188 0.56 16.84 -0.71
CA GLU A 188 1.27 16.66 0.57
C GLU A 188 1.39 15.18 0.96
N ILE A 189 0.37 14.38 0.67
CA ILE A 189 0.40 12.93 0.90
C ILE A 189 1.28 12.24 -0.15
N LYS A 190 1.10 12.58 -1.43
CA LYS A 190 1.79 11.93 -2.56
C LYS A 190 3.30 12.17 -2.53
N GLN A 191 3.75 13.42 -2.39
CA GLN A 191 5.18 13.75 -2.35
C GLN A 191 5.88 13.02 -1.21
N ARG A 192 5.22 12.90 -0.06
CA ARG A 192 5.77 12.21 1.12
C ARG A 192 5.78 10.70 1.00
N ASP A 193 4.85 10.10 0.25
CA ASP A 193 4.90 8.68 -0.07
C ASP A 193 6.05 8.36 -1.05
N LEU A 194 6.21 9.18 -2.09
CA LEU A 194 7.32 9.06 -3.04
C LEU A 194 8.67 9.22 -2.33
N ALA A 195 8.83 10.25 -1.48
CA ALA A 195 10.06 10.44 -0.72
C ALA A 195 10.40 9.24 0.19
N ARG A 196 9.37 8.60 0.79
CA ARG A 196 9.57 7.38 1.58
C ARG A 196 10.05 6.21 0.73
N LYS A 197 9.43 5.99 -0.43
CA LYS A 197 9.83 4.93 -1.38
C LYS A 197 11.25 5.15 -1.91
N HIS A 198 11.58 6.37 -2.31
CA HIS A 198 12.95 6.70 -2.75
C HIS A 198 13.97 6.51 -1.63
N ARG A 199 13.65 6.92 -0.39
CA ARG A 199 14.53 6.71 0.76
C ARG A 199 14.74 5.22 1.05
N GLN A 200 13.68 4.41 0.98
CA GLN A 200 13.81 2.96 1.15
C GLN A 200 14.65 2.34 0.04
N ALA A 201 14.38 2.69 -1.23
CA ALA A 201 15.16 2.21 -2.37
C ALA A 201 16.65 2.61 -2.26
N ALA A 202 16.95 3.83 -1.82
CA ALA A 202 18.32 4.28 -1.59
C ALA A 202 19.03 3.47 -0.48
N ILE A 203 18.35 3.19 0.63
CA ILE A 203 18.90 2.36 1.72
C ILE A 203 19.20 0.95 1.23
N PHE A 204 18.28 0.32 0.51
CA PHE A 204 18.51 -1.01 -0.06
C PHE A 204 19.63 -1.01 -1.10
N GLY A 205 19.70 0.02 -1.95
CA GLY A 205 20.77 0.19 -2.94
C GLY A 205 22.16 0.28 -2.31
N ILE A 206 22.31 1.03 -1.20
CA ILE A 206 23.58 1.12 -0.47
C ILE A 206 23.97 -0.26 0.10
N GLY A 207 23.02 -0.98 0.72
CA GLY A 207 23.27 -2.32 1.25
C GLY A 207 23.76 -3.30 0.19
N SER A 208 23.11 -3.30 -0.99
CA SER A 208 23.51 -4.13 -2.13
C SER A 208 24.90 -3.76 -2.67
N ALA A 209 25.24 -2.47 -2.73
CA ALA A 209 26.55 -2.01 -3.18
C ALA A 209 27.68 -2.44 -2.22
N VAL A 210 27.46 -2.33 -0.91
CA VAL A 210 28.42 -2.79 0.11
C VAL A 210 28.62 -4.31 -0.01
N LEU A 211 27.55 -5.09 -0.11
CA LEU A 211 27.63 -6.54 -0.28
C LEU A 211 28.40 -6.93 -1.55
N ALA A 212 28.11 -6.28 -2.68
CA ALA A 212 28.83 -6.51 -3.93
C ALA A 212 30.32 -6.17 -3.80
N GLY A 213 30.66 -5.08 -3.11
CA GLY A 213 32.05 -4.71 -2.82
C GLY A 213 32.78 -5.76 -1.99
N VAL A 214 32.16 -6.25 -0.90
CA VAL A 214 32.73 -7.33 -0.07
C VAL A 214 32.91 -8.62 -0.88
N MET A 215 31.92 -9.02 -1.69
CA MET A 215 32.00 -10.20 -2.55
C MET A 215 33.11 -10.08 -3.59
N GLY A 216 33.29 -8.90 -4.19
CA GLY A 216 34.39 -8.61 -5.11
C GLY A 216 35.76 -8.75 -4.44
N LEU A 217 35.92 -8.19 -3.23
CA LEU A 217 37.15 -8.32 -2.45
C LEU A 217 37.45 -9.78 -2.09
N LEU A 218 36.45 -10.54 -1.66
CA LEU A 218 36.59 -11.97 -1.35
C LEU A 218 36.96 -12.79 -2.59
N THR A 219 36.43 -12.44 -3.75
CA THR A 219 36.75 -13.11 -5.03
C THR A 219 38.19 -12.84 -5.44
N ILE A 220 38.65 -11.58 -5.33
CA ILE A 220 40.06 -11.22 -5.59
C ILE A 220 40.97 -11.99 -4.62
N TRP A 221 40.64 -12.00 -3.33
CA TRP A 221 41.41 -12.73 -2.32
C TRP A 221 41.47 -14.24 -2.61
N ALA A 222 40.34 -14.85 -3.00
CA ALA A 222 40.27 -16.27 -3.35
C ALA A 222 41.11 -16.62 -4.58
N ILE A 223 41.14 -15.75 -5.60
CA ILE A 223 41.98 -15.92 -6.80
C ILE A 223 43.47 -15.86 -6.43
N ILE A 224 43.88 -14.86 -5.64
CA ILE A 224 45.28 -14.72 -5.19
C ILE A 224 45.70 -15.95 -4.39
N ASN A 225 44.88 -16.38 -3.44
CA ASN A 225 45.18 -17.53 -2.59
C ASN A 225 45.24 -18.83 -3.42
N ARG A 226 44.34 -18.99 -4.40
CA ARG A 226 44.40 -20.12 -5.36
C ARG A 226 45.70 -20.13 -6.14
N ASN A 227 46.14 -18.99 -6.66
CA ASN A 227 47.38 -18.90 -7.44
C ASN A 227 48.63 -19.22 -6.58
N GLN A 228 48.67 -18.74 -5.33
CA GLN A 228 49.73 -19.09 -4.38
C GLN A 228 49.74 -20.58 -4.05
N ALA A 229 48.56 -21.18 -3.86
CA ALA A 229 48.44 -22.61 -3.60
C ALA A 229 48.88 -23.48 -4.79
N VAL A 230 48.66 -23.03 -6.02
CA VAL A 230 49.18 -23.71 -7.23
C VAL A 230 50.70 -23.60 -7.30
N ALA A 231 51.26 -22.39 -7.16
CA ALA A 231 52.70 -22.20 -7.19
C ALA A 231 53.43 -23.00 -6.10
N ALA A 232 52.86 -23.07 -4.89
CA ALA A 232 53.42 -23.87 -3.78
C ALA A 232 53.39 -25.38 -4.07
N LYS A 233 52.40 -25.86 -4.85
CA LYS A 233 52.37 -27.27 -5.31
C LYS A 233 53.44 -27.54 -6.34
N ASP A 234 53.57 -26.66 -7.33
CA ASP A 234 54.58 -26.79 -8.39
C ASP A 234 56.00 -26.83 -7.80
N GLU A 235 56.30 -25.94 -6.84
CA GLU A 235 57.58 -25.96 -6.11
C GLU A 235 57.79 -27.24 -5.31
N ALA A 236 56.73 -27.78 -4.68
CA ALA A 236 56.83 -29.01 -3.91
C ALA A 236 57.11 -30.22 -4.80
N GLU A 237 56.47 -30.30 -5.97
CA GLU A 237 56.72 -31.34 -6.98
C GLU A 237 58.15 -31.25 -7.53
N GLU A 238 58.65 -30.04 -7.83
CA GLU A 238 60.02 -29.84 -8.29
C GLU A 238 61.05 -30.28 -7.24
N ARG A 239 60.82 -29.94 -5.96
CA ARG A 239 61.67 -30.39 -4.85
C ARG A 239 61.67 -31.91 -4.71
N LEU A 240 60.49 -32.55 -4.84
CA LEU A 240 60.39 -34.01 -4.81
C LEU A 240 61.17 -34.63 -5.97
N TYR A 241 60.98 -34.13 -7.19
CA TYR A 241 61.68 -34.61 -8.37
C TYR A 241 63.20 -34.47 -8.23
N ARG A 242 63.68 -33.31 -7.76
CA ARG A 242 65.09 -33.06 -7.49
C ARG A 242 65.65 -33.98 -6.41
N SER A 243 64.88 -34.24 -5.35
CA SER A 243 65.28 -35.17 -4.29
C SER A 243 65.40 -36.61 -4.79
N GLN A 244 64.49 -37.06 -5.65
CA GLN A 244 64.54 -38.39 -6.26
C GLN A 244 65.75 -38.54 -7.18
N ILE A 245 66.04 -37.53 -8.01
CA ILE A 245 67.23 -37.52 -8.87
C ILE A 245 68.51 -37.62 -8.03
N LEU A 246 68.62 -36.81 -6.97
CA LEU A 246 69.78 -36.84 -6.10
C LEU A 246 69.94 -38.19 -5.39
N GLN A 247 68.85 -38.79 -4.91
CA GLN A 247 68.88 -40.13 -4.34
C GLN A 247 69.31 -41.19 -5.35
N ALA A 248 68.79 -41.14 -6.58
CA ALA A 248 69.18 -42.08 -7.64
C ALA A 248 70.65 -41.91 -8.06
N ALA A 249 71.15 -40.67 -8.11
CA ALA A 249 72.54 -40.37 -8.40
C ALA A 249 73.47 -40.91 -7.30
N ASN A 250 73.15 -40.65 -6.03
CA ASN A 250 73.91 -41.18 -4.89
C ASN A 250 73.93 -42.72 -4.89
N PHE A 251 72.79 -43.36 -5.19
CA PHE A 251 72.71 -44.83 -5.27
C PHE A 251 73.54 -45.40 -6.43
N ALA A 252 73.57 -44.72 -7.58
CA ALA A 252 74.42 -45.12 -8.70
C ALA A 252 75.91 -44.97 -8.40
N GLU A 253 76.29 -43.92 -7.65
CA GLU A 253 77.65 -43.68 -7.19
C GLU A 253 78.11 -44.76 -6.21
N GLU A 254 77.28 -45.13 -5.22
CA GLU A 254 77.56 -46.25 -4.30
C GLU A 254 77.75 -47.59 -5.04
N LYS A 255 76.92 -47.86 -6.06
CA LYS A 255 76.98 -49.10 -6.84
C LYS A 255 78.21 -49.18 -7.75
N ASN A 256 78.69 -48.04 -8.25
CA ASN A 256 79.96 -47.95 -8.98
C ASN A 256 81.17 -48.13 -8.06
N TYR A 257 81.09 -47.65 -6.81
CA TYR A 257 82.17 -47.83 -5.83
C TYR A 257 82.29 -49.30 -5.38
N SER A 258 81.17 -50.01 -5.26
CA SER A 258 81.15 -51.44 -4.87
C SER A 258 81.52 -52.42 -5.99
N SER A 259 81.50 -52.00 -7.26
CA SER A 259 81.89 -52.84 -8.40
C SER A 259 83.35 -52.63 -8.85
N ALA A 260 84.06 -51.67 -8.24
CA ALA A 260 85.47 -51.38 -8.47
C ALA A 260 86.41 -51.99 -7.40
N THR A 261 85.88 -52.77 -6.47
CA THR A 261 86.61 -53.55 -5.44
C THR A 261 86.46 -55.04 -5.68
#